data_AF-A0A2V7JC36-F1
#
_entry.id   AF-A0A2V7JC36-F1
#
_cell.length_a   1.000
_cell.length_b   1.000
_cell.length_c   1.000
_cell.angle_alpha   90.00
_cell.angle_beta   90.00
_cell.angle_gamma   90.00
#
_symmetry.space_group_name_H-M   'P 1'
#
loop_
_entity.id
_entity.type
_entity.pdbx_description
1 polymer ?
#
loop_
_entity_poly.entity_id
_entity_poly.type
_entity_poly.pdbx_seq_one_letter_code
_entity_poly.pdbx_strand_id
1 'polypeptide(L)'
;QDVKGAEVRENVAAGGMNGLMLVRSTGVVVRDNNFSFNSGLGIGLYRSSDDTIVHNRLDYNVRGYSHGRYARGQDSADLLLFEQSSRNFVAFNSLTHGGDGIFLWAGQSTMDSGTGGANDNIFYGNDVSYATANGVEVTFSRNDIIGNRAWGSEYGVWGGYSF
;
A
#
# COMPACT_ATOMS: atom_id res chain seq x y z
N GLN A 1 -20.47 11.96 1.87
CA GLN A 1 -20.37 12.15 0.41
C GLN A 1 -18.98 11.67 0.01
N ASP A 2 -18.80 11.09 -1.17
CA ASP A 2 -17.48 10.66 -1.64
C ASP A 2 -16.64 11.87 -2.00
N VAL A 3 -15.36 11.84 -1.65
CA VAL A 3 -14.41 12.89 -2.04
C VAL A 3 -14.07 12.68 -3.51
N LYS A 4 -14.18 13.73 -4.32
CA LYS A 4 -13.85 13.71 -5.75
C LYS A 4 -12.83 14.79 -6.04
N GLY A 5 -11.62 14.40 -6.44
CA GLY A 5 -10.54 15.32 -6.74
C GLY A 5 -10.00 16.01 -5.48
N ALA A 6 -8.79 15.64 -5.07
CA ALA A 6 -8.06 16.32 -4.01
C ALA A 6 -6.55 16.22 -4.25
N GLU A 7 -5.77 17.08 -3.63
CA GLU A 7 -4.31 16.99 -3.63
C GLU A 7 -3.80 16.99 -2.19
N VAL A 8 -2.94 16.02 -1.87
CA VAL A 8 -2.19 15.95 -0.61
C VAL A 8 -0.71 15.97 -0.97
N ARG A 9 -0.02 17.06 -0.64
CA ARG A 9 1.40 17.22 -0.93
C ARG A 9 2.19 17.93 0.14
N GLU A 10 3.48 17.59 0.25
CA GLU A 10 4.44 18.25 1.13
C GLU A 10 4.08 18.17 2.63
N ASN A 11 3.42 17.08 3.04
CA ASN A 11 3.05 16.84 4.44
C ASN A 11 4.00 15.87 5.13
N VAL A 12 4.00 15.92 6.46
CA VAL A 12 4.68 14.96 7.33
C VAL A 12 3.69 14.40 8.36
N ALA A 13 3.60 13.08 8.45
CA ALA A 13 2.83 12.37 9.49
C ALA A 13 3.60 11.12 9.93
N ALA A 14 4.17 11.17 11.14
CA ALA A 14 5.05 10.13 11.68
C ALA A 14 4.80 9.90 13.17
N GLY A 15 5.19 8.73 13.68
CA GLY A 15 5.01 8.35 15.09
C GLY A 15 3.56 8.03 15.47
N GLY A 16 2.66 7.95 14.48
CA GLY A 16 1.26 7.60 14.67
C GLY A 16 0.98 6.11 14.45
N MET A 17 -0.31 5.80 14.37
CA MET A 17 -0.75 4.50 13.84
C MET A 17 -0.76 4.51 12.32
N ASN A 18 -1.38 5.53 11.69
CA ASN A 18 -1.42 5.64 10.24
C ASN A 18 -1.08 7.07 9.80
N GLY A 19 -0.47 7.23 8.62
CA GLY A 19 -0.15 8.53 8.04
C GLY A 19 -1.35 9.19 7.35
N LEU A 20 -1.83 8.59 6.25
CA LEU A 20 -2.99 9.07 5.48
C LEU A 20 -3.97 7.93 5.19
N MET A 21 -5.27 8.20 5.35
CA MET A 21 -6.32 7.25 5.00
C MET A 21 -7.24 7.88 3.95
N LEU A 22 -7.29 7.28 2.76
CA LEU A 22 -8.24 7.60 1.71
C LEU A 22 -9.44 6.65 1.83
N VAL A 23 -10.60 7.21 2.12
CA VAL A 23 -11.82 6.44 2.40
C VAL A 23 -12.89 6.92 1.45
N ARG A 24 -13.36 6.03 0.56
CA ARG A 24 -14.39 6.33 -0.44
C ARG A 24 -14.10 7.61 -1.21
N SER A 25 -12.90 7.67 -1.77
CA SER A 25 -12.38 8.81 -2.52
C SER A 25 -12.12 8.42 -3.97
N THR A 26 -12.07 9.41 -4.86
CA THR A 26 -11.67 9.17 -6.24
C THR A 26 -10.93 10.35 -6.85
N GLY A 27 -9.89 10.06 -7.64
CA GLY A 27 -9.12 11.09 -8.31
C GLY A 27 -8.24 11.91 -7.37
N VAL A 28 -7.81 11.34 -6.24
CA VAL A 28 -6.90 12.01 -5.30
C VAL A 28 -5.46 11.88 -5.79
N VAL A 29 -4.73 12.99 -5.78
CA VAL A 29 -3.29 13.01 -6.03
C VAL A 29 -2.57 13.11 -4.69
N VAL A 30 -1.79 12.09 -4.34
CA VAL A 30 -0.94 12.06 -3.14
C VAL A 30 0.52 12.05 -3.58
N ARG A 31 1.23 13.14 -3.35
CA ARG A 31 2.62 13.25 -3.82
C ARG A 31 3.55 14.00 -2.88
N ASP A 32 4.83 13.66 -2.92
CA ASP A 32 5.88 14.42 -2.24
C ASP A 32 5.65 14.54 -0.71
N ASN A 33 5.02 13.53 -0.09
CA ASN A 33 4.79 13.48 1.36
C ASN A 33 5.77 12.55 2.06
N ASN A 34 5.95 12.75 3.37
CA ASN A 34 6.64 11.82 4.25
C ASN A 34 5.70 11.26 5.31
N PHE A 35 5.26 10.03 5.12
CA PHE A 35 4.44 9.29 6.08
C PHE A 35 5.17 8.04 6.59
N SER A 36 6.43 8.24 6.99
CA SER A 36 7.29 7.17 7.51
C SER A 36 7.13 6.99 9.02
N PHE A 37 7.60 5.85 9.54
CA PHE A 37 7.69 5.55 10.98
C PHE A 37 6.34 5.56 11.71
N ASN A 38 5.28 5.04 11.08
CA ASN A 38 4.02 4.74 11.76
C ASN A 38 3.96 3.26 12.15
N SER A 39 3.16 2.93 13.16
CA SER A 39 3.02 1.54 13.62
C SER A 39 2.01 0.71 12.80
N GLY A 40 1.28 1.34 11.89
CA GLY A 40 0.27 0.69 11.04
C GLY A 40 0.59 0.97 9.58
N LEU A 41 -0.04 2.00 9.02
CA LEU A 41 -0.03 2.26 7.60
C LEU A 41 0.67 3.59 7.26
N GLY A 42 1.49 3.62 6.21
CA GLY A 42 1.92 4.89 5.63
C GLY A 42 0.73 5.58 4.96
N ILE A 43 0.18 4.91 3.94
CA ILE A 43 -1.07 5.29 3.27
C ILE A 43 -2.01 4.08 3.24
N GLY A 44 -3.29 4.26 3.54
CA GLY A 44 -4.32 3.23 3.39
C GLY A 44 -5.47 3.69 2.51
N LEU A 45 -5.87 2.88 1.54
CA LEU A 45 -7.02 3.08 0.66
C LEU A 45 -8.13 2.11 1.06
N TYR A 46 -9.33 2.64 1.29
CA TYR A 46 -10.55 1.85 1.41
C TYR A 46 -11.57 2.34 0.40
N ARG A 47 -11.98 1.45 -0.52
CA ARG A 47 -12.92 1.77 -1.61
C ARG A 47 -12.56 3.08 -2.32
N SER A 48 -11.26 3.29 -2.58
CA SER A 48 -10.76 4.50 -3.23
C SER A 48 -10.08 4.15 -4.56
N SER A 49 -10.43 4.90 -5.61
CA SER A 49 -10.13 4.51 -6.99
C SER A 49 -9.73 5.69 -7.85
N ASP A 50 -8.97 5.41 -8.91
CA ASP A 50 -8.50 6.42 -9.85
C ASP A 50 -7.56 7.45 -9.18
N ASP A 51 -6.90 7.06 -8.07
CA ASP A 51 -5.95 7.89 -7.33
C ASP A 51 -4.52 7.78 -7.92
N THR A 52 -3.74 8.85 -7.78
CA THR A 52 -2.32 8.89 -8.19
C THR A 52 -1.45 9.07 -6.95
N ILE A 53 -0.60 8.10 -6.64
CA ILE A 53 0.24 8.06 -5.44
C ILE A 53 1.70 7.96 -5.88
N VAL A 54 2.42 9.09 -5.84
CA VAL A 54 3.75 9.18 -6.43
C VAL A 54 4.77 9.95 -5.59
N HIS A 55 6.04 9.56 -5.64
CA HIS A 55 7.13 10.26 -4.94
C HIS A 55 6.91 10.48 -3.43
N ASN A 56 6.17 9.59 -2.76
CA ASN A 56 6.02 9.64 -1.31
C ASN A 56 7.10 8.79 -0.64
N ARG A 57 7.46 9.18 0.58
CA ARG A 57 8.31 8.40 1.47
C ARG A 57 7.46 7.80 2.59
N LEU A 58 7.25 6.50 2.53
CA LEU A 58 6.43 5.73 3.46
C LEU A 58 7.31 4.66 4.14
N ASP A 59 8.55 4.96 4.52
CA ASP A 59 9.44 3.93 5.06
C ASP A 59 9.10 3.57 6.51
N TYR A 60 9.44 2.36 6.94
CA TYR A 60 9.34 1.91 8.32
C TYR A 60 7.92 1.99 8.89
N ASN A 61 6.88 1.79 8.08
CA ASN A 61 5.53 1.62 8.61
C ASN A 61 5.34 0.16 9.01
N VAL A 62 5.72 -0.13 10.25
CA VAL A 62 5.81 -1.50 10.75
C VAL A 62 5.42 -1.60 12.22
N ARG A 63 4.59 -2.60 12.55
CA ARG A 63 4.44 -3.12 13.92
C ARG A 63 4.94 -4.54 14.02
N GLY A 64 5.04 -5.02 15.26
CA GLY A 64 5.49 -6.38 15.49
C GLY A 64 6.90 -6.59 14.94
N TYR A 65 7.74 -5.56 15.02
CA TYR A 65 9.17 -5.62 14.72
C TYR A 65 9.99 -5.25 15.96
N SER A 66 11.05 -6.02 16.20
CA SER A 66 12.11 -5.74 17.17
C SER A 66 13.39 -6.37 16.63
N HIS A 67 14.37 -5.53 16.32
CA HIS A 67 15.60 -5.97 15.67
C HIS A 67 16.29 -7.09 16.47
N GLY A 68 16.64 -8.18 15.79
CA GLY A 68 17.26 -9.36 16.40
C GLY A 68 16.34 -10.19 17.30
N ARG A 69 15.04 -9.84 17.43
CA ARG A 69 14.09 -10.55 18.29
C ARG A 69 12.88 -11.10 17.54
N TYR A 70 12.19 -10.28 16.75
CA TYR A 70 11.06 -10.70 15.92
C TYR A 70 10.80 -9.70 14.78
N ALA A 71 10.27 -10.19 13.66
CA ALA A 71 9.84 -9.38 12.52
C ALA A 71 8.57 -10.01 11.93
N ARG A 72 7.41 -9.66 12.47
CA ARG A 72 6.13 -10.27 12.08
C ARG A 72 5.29 -9.41 11.15
N GLY A 73 5.53 -8.10 11.10
CA GLY A 73 4.70 -7.13 10.37
C GLY A 73 3.29 -6.94 10.97
N GLN A 74 2.60 -8.00 11.40
CA GLN A 74 1.25 -8.02 11.96
C GLN A 74 0.26 -7.13 11.17
N ASP A 75 0.18 -7.38 9.86
CA ASP A 75 -0.73 -6.69 8.93
C ASP A 75 -0.53 -5.16 8.87
N SER A 76 0.69 -4.68 9.10
CA SER A 76 1.13 -3.32 8.74
C SER A 76 1.64 -3.27 7.31
N ALA A 77 1.62 -2.09 6.70
CA ALA A 77 2.13 -1.89 5.35
C ALA A 77 2.53 -0.44 5.13
N ASP A 78 3.50 -0.21 4.27
CA ASP A 78 3.83 1.14 3.82
C ASP A 78 2.68 1.72 2.98
N LEU A 79 2.08 0.90 2.12
CA LEU A 79 0.86 1.20 1.37
C LEU A 79 -0.14 0.04 1.42
N LEU A 80 -1.36 0.30 1.90
CA LEU A 80 -2.48 -0.64 1.88
C LEU A 80 -3.53 -0.24 0.83
N LEU A 81 -3.92 -1.18 -0.04
CA LEU A 81 -5.10 -1.10 -0.89
C LEU A 81 -6.12 -2.14 -0.43
N PHE A 82 -7.19 -1.67 0.18
CA PHE A 82 -8.23 -2.52 0.75
C PHE A 82 -9.55 -2.31 0.03
N GLU A 83 -10.21 -3.42 -0.30
CA GLU A 83 -11.61 -3.53 -0.71
C GLU A 83 -12.07 -2.56 -1.80
N GLN A 84 -12.29 -3.06 -3.02
CA GLN A 84 -12.83 -2.27 -4.13
C GLN A 84 -12.03 -0.98 -4.44
N SER A 85 -10.73 -0.99 -4.17
CA SER A 85 -9.80 0.09 -4.52
C SER A 85 -9.11 -0.25 -5.84
N SER A 86 -9.50 0.43 -6.92
CA SER A 86 -9.16 0.04 -8.29
C SER A 86 -8.63 1.20 -9.13
N ARG A 87 -7.91 0.89 -10.21
CA ARG A 87 -7.41 1.89 -11.18
C ARG A 87 -6.49 2.95 -10.57
N ASN A 88 -5.80 2.63 -9.49
CA ASN A 88 -4.84 3.54 -8.87
C ASN A 88 -3.48 3.42 -9.55
N PHE A 89 -2.80 4.55 -9.72
CA PHE A 89 -1.44 4.62 -10.23
C PHE A 89 -0.47 4.89 -9.09
N VAL A 90 0.33 3.89 -8.73
CA VAL A 90 1.26 3.93 -7.61
C VAL A 90 2.68 3.80 -8.14
N ALA A 91 3.42 4.91 -8.17
CA ALA A 91 4.74 4.90 -8.80
C ALA A 91 5.81 5.70 -8.07
N PHE A 92 7.04 5.20 -8.13
CA PHE A 92 8.24 5.91 -7.66
C PHE A 92 8.19 6.33 -6.17
N ASN A 93 7.49 5.55 -5.33
CA ASN A 93 7.47 5.76 -3.88
C ASN A 93 8.62 4.98 -3.22
N SER A 94 9.08 5.47 -2.07
CA SER A 94 9.92 4.71 -1.14
C SER A 94 9.01 4.05 -0.11
N LEU A 95 8.99 2.72 -0.10
CA LEU A 95 8.10 1.84 0.67
C LEU A 95 8.95 0.75 1.35
N THR A 96 9.99 1.17 2.06
CA THR A 96 11.02 0.25 2.55
C THR A 96 10.89 -0.02 4.05
N HIS A 97 11.29 -1.23 4.46
CA HIS A 97 11.33 -1.63 5.88
C HIS A 97 9.98 -1.60 6.62
N GLY A 98 8.86 -1.53 5.91
CA GLY A 98 7.52 -1.68 6.46
C GLY A 98 7.16 -3.12 6.84
N GLY A 99 5.90 -3.32 7.21
CA GLY A 99 5.29 -4.65 7.33
C GLY A 99 5.37 -5.39 6.00
N ASP A 100 4.45 -5.03 5.10
CA ASP A 100 4.60 -5.16 3.65
C ASP A 100 4.97 -3.81 3.02
N GLY A 101 5.66 -3.82 1.88
CA GLY A 101 5.84 -2.59 1.09
C GLY A 101 4.51 -2.14 0.48
N ILE A 102 3.86 -3.05 -0.25
CA ILE A 102 2.51 -2.87 -0.77
C ILE A 102 1.68 -4.07 -0.35
N PHE A 103 0.57 -3.82 0.34
CA PHE A 103 -0.41 -4.84 0.68
C PHE A 103 -1.73 -4.53 -0.01
N LEU A 104 -2.21 -5.45 -0.84
CA LEU A 104 -3.52 -5.37 -1.48
C LEU A 104 -4.36 -6.61 -1.17
N TRP A 105 -5.57 -6.35 -0.65
CA TRP A 105 -6.60 -7.37 -0.47
C TRP A 105 -7.94 -6.89 -1.02
N ALA A 106 -8.57 -7.74 -1.84
CA ALA A 106 -9.77 -7.42 -2.59
C ALA A 106 -11.03 -7.09 -1.76
N GLY A 107 -11.01 -7.34 -0.45
CA GLY A 107 -12.11 -6.99 0.44
C GLY A 107 -13.09 -8.13 0.71
N GLN A 108 -13.86 -8.00 1.79
CA GLN A 108 -14.87 -9.00 2.17
C GLN A 108 -15.98 -9.08 1.12
N SER A 109 -16.31 -7.94 0.49
CA SER A 109 -17.30 -7.91 -0.59
C SER A 109 -16.96 -8.91 -1.71
N THR A 110 -15.70 -8.97 -2.11
CA THR A 110 -15.23 -9.90 -3.15
C THR A 110 -15.29 -11.35 -2.67
N MET A 111 -14.95 -11.62 -1.40
CA MET A 111 -15.03 -12.95 -0.81
C MET A 111 -16.46 -13.47 -0.73
N ASP A 112 -17.42 -12.59 -0.43
CA ASP A 112 -18.83 -12.96 -0.26
C ASP A 112 -19.54 -13.11 -1.61
N SER A 113 -19.28 -12.22 -2.57
CA SER A 113 -20.02 -12.18 -3.84
C SER A 113 -19.31 -12.87 -5.00
N GLY A 114 -17.99 -13.08 -4.90
CA GLY A 114 -17.15 -13.48 -6.03
C GLY A 114 -17.05 -12.40 -7.13
N THR A 115 -17.44 -11.16 -6.85
CA THR A 115 -17.46 -10.05 -7.81
C THR A 115 -16.68 -8.84 -7.33
N GLY A 116 -16.24 -8.01 -8.28
CA GLY A 116 -15.42 -6.84 -8.02
C GLY A 116 -13.95 -7.20 -7.79
N GLY A 117 -13.31 -6.51 -6.86
CA GLY A 117 -11.91 -6.71 -6.49
C GLY A 117 -11.17 -5.39 -6.35
N ALA A 118 -9.87 -5.45 -6.07
CA ALA A 118 -8.98 -4.29 -6.11
C ALA A 118 -8.13 -4.38 -7.38
N ASN A 119 -8.73 -3.98 -8.51
CA ASN A 119 -8.25 -4.33 -9.85
C ASN A 119 -7.71 -3.13 -10.61
N ASP A 120 -6.96 -3.43 -11.67
CA ASP A 120 -6.42 -2.49 -12.64
C ASP A 120 -5.53 -1.41 -12.02
N ASN A 121 -4.94 -1.69 -10.85
CA ASN A 121 -3.91 -0.84 -10.27
C ASN A 121 -2.57 -1.11 -10.94
N ILE A 122 -1.76 -0.07 -11.05
CA ILE A 122 -0.41 -0.15 -11.58
C ILE A 122 0.55 0.21 -10.46
N PHE A 123 1.44 -0.73 -10.12
CA PHE A 123 2.55 -0.55 -9.20
C PHE A 123 3.84 -0.47 -10.00
N TYR A 124 4.38 0.73 -10.19
CA TYR A 124 5.50 0.97 -11.11
C TYR A 124 6.72 1.61 -10.44
N GLY A 125 7.88 0.95 -10.51
CA GLY A 125 9.15 1.56 -10.15
C GLY A 125 9.26 2.03 -8.69
N ASN A 126 8.50 1.43 -7.77
CA ASN A 126 8.60 1.70 -6.33
C ASN A 126 9.80 0.93 -5.73
N ASP A 127 10.36 1.45 -4.65
CA ASP A 127 11.29 0.70 -3.80
C ASP A 127 10.50 0.07 -2.65
N VAL A 128 10.31 -1.25 -2.71
CA VAL A 128 9.57 -2.06 -1.72
C VAL A 128 10.50 -3.01 -0.97
N SER A 129 11.78 -2.63 -0.85
CA SER A 129 12.81 -3.49 -0.28
C SER A 129 12.75 -3.58 1.24
N TYR A 130 13.27 -4.70 1.75
CA TYR A 130 13.45 -4.97 3.18
C TYR A 130 12.17 -4.96 4.02
N ALA A 131 11.00 -5.11 3.40
CA ALA A 131 9.76 -5.32 4.12
C ALA A 131 9.86 -6.56 5.02
N THR A 132 9.24 -6.54 6.20
CA THR A 132 9.33 -7.66 7.12
C THR A 132 8.69 -8.94 6.59
N ALA A 133 7.63 -8.82 5.77
CA ALA A 133 6.95 -9.91 5.11
C ALA A 133 7.14 -9.84 3.59
N ASN A 134 6.27 -9.12 2.87
CA ASN A 134 6.27 -9.07 1.41
C ASN A 134 6.72 -7.71 0.88
N GLY A 135 7.52 -7.68 -0.18
CA GLY A 135 7.71 -6.45 -0.95
C GLY A 135 6.36 -6.00 -1.57
N VAL A 136 5.68 -6.92 -2.25
CA VAL A 136 4.33 -6.72 -2.76
C VAL A 136 3.47 -7.95 -2.45
N GLU A 137 2.39 -7.77 -1.71
CA GLU A 137 1.30 -8.73 -1.58
C GLU A 137 0.09 -8.23 -2.38
N VAL A 138 -0.37 -9.02 -3.34
CA VAL A 138 -1.61 -8.79 -4.09
C VAL A 138 -2.46 -10.05 -4.05
N THR A 139 -3.70 -9.91 -3.58
CA THR A 139 -4.59 -11.06 -3.43
C THR A 139 -5.97 -10.81 -4.04
N PHE A 140 -6.50 -11.82 -4.72
CA PHE A 140 -7.82 -11.83 -5.36
C PHE A 140 -8.06 -10.65 -6.32
N SER A 141 -7.07 -10.36 -7.18
CA SER A 141 -7.08 -9.15 -8.01
C SER A 141 -6.30 -9.29 -9.31
N ARG A 142 -6.57 -8.37 -10.25
CA ARG A 142 -5.81 -8.19 -11.50
C ARG A 142 -5.05 -6.87 -11.43
N ASN A 143 -3.72 -6.89 -11.40
CA ASN A 143 -2.89 -5.68 -11.29
C ASN A 143 -1.55 -5.84 -12.02
N ASP A 144 -0.99 -4.70 -12.42
CA ASP A 144 0.33 -4.64 -13.06
C ASP A 144 1.41 -4.31 -12.01
N ILE A 145 2.40 -5.20 -11.86
CA ILE A 145 3.56 -5.01 -10.98
C ILE A 145 4.81 -4.92 -11.84
N ILE A 146 5.31 -3.71 -12.07
CA ILE A 146 6.30 -3.45 -13.11
C ILE A 146 7.52 -2.70 -12.54
N GLY A 147 8.71 -3.28 -12.66
CA GLY A 147 9.96 -2.58 -12.37
C GLY A 147 10.19 -2.15 -10.92
N ASN A 148 9.43 -2.68 -9.96
CA ASN A 148 9.63 -2.39 -8.53
C ASN A 148 10.89 -3.08 -8.00
N ARG A 149 11.64 -2.40 -7.11
CA ARG A 149 12.77 -2.98 -6.41
C ARG A 149 12.27 -3.76 -5.19
N ALA A 150 12.14 -5.08 -5.34
CA ALA A 150 11.63 -5.98 -4.32
C ALA A 150 12.69 -7.02 -3.91
N TRP A 151 13.52 -6.67 -2.93
CA TRP A 151 14.58 -7.55 -2.41
C TRP A 151 14.79 -7.34 -0.91
N GLY A 152 15.34 -8.34 -0.23
CA GLY A 152 15.64 -8.27 1.21
C GLY A 152 14.45 -8.48 2.14
N SER A 153 13.25 -8.65 1.59
CA SER A 153 12.04 -9.07 2.31
C SER A 153 11.97 -10.60 2.44
N GLU A 154 11.06 -11.13 3.27
CA GLU A 154 10.81 -12.59 3.33
C GLU A 154 10.36 -13.11 1.97
N TYR A 155 9.45 -12.38 1.30
CA TYR A 155 9.03 -12.63 -0.07
C TYR A 155 9.12 -11.35 -0.90
N GLY A 156 9.59 -11.46 -2.15
CA GLY A 156 9.61 -10.32 -3.07
C GLY A 156 8.19 -9.92 -3.51
N VAL A 157 7.47 -10.88 -4.12
CA VAL A 157 6.08 -10.72 -4.56
C VAL A 157 5.27 -11.96 -4.17
N TRP A 158 4.11 -11.74 -3.57
CA TRP A 158 3.10 -12.74 -3.25
C TRP A 158 1.81 -12.44 -4.02
N GLY A 159 1.37 -13.35 -4.90
CA GLY A 159 0.21 -13.16 -5.78
C GLY A 159 -0.89 -14.21 -5.58
N GLY A 160 -1.63 -14.14 -4.46
CA GLY A 160 -2.65 -15.15 -4.14
C GLY A 160 -3.92 -14.98 -4.98
N TYR A 161 -4.30 -15.97 -5.79
CA TYR A 161 -5.47 -15.90 -6.69
C TYR A 161 -5.51 -14.61 -7.54
N SER A 162 -4.34 -14.14 -7.97
CA SER A 162 -4.19 -12.98 -8.85
C SER A 162 -3.99 -13.44 -10.31
N PHE A 163 -4.54 -12.70 -11.28
CA PHE A 163 -4.57 -13.08 -12.71
C PHE A 163 -4.44 -11.89 -13.66
#